data_AF-A0A1Q5PU22-F1
#
_entry.id   AF-A0A1Q5PU22-F1
#
_cell.length_a   1.000
_cell.length_b   1.000
_cell.length_c   1.000
_cell.angle_alpha   90.00
_cell.angle_beta   90.00
_cell.angle_gamma   90.00
#
_symmetry.space_group_name_H-M   'P 1'
#
loop_
_entity.id
_entity.type
_entity.pdbx_description
1 polymer ?
#
loop_
_entity_poly.entity_id
_entity_poly.type
_entity_poly.pdbx_seq_one_letter_code
_entity_poly.pdbx_strand_id
1 'polypeptide(L)'
;MKRAYLRAEVRKFLTLRSTWIALGVGGLGSLALTVLNALTVRQALITGEVANLASTSPFDTAQSAPAIALTVLAVVWGAASSGAEYAAEQVDGPGGRGITTTLLALPHRRRLLATKALLVAGAAAVVGMLILVACWATARGLLPAAAETVPTGQALARVARSGGYWAGMAVIALALTALARSEVVPLVLLVVNSSLVSVSLLAIRVLPAARWLPDAAARNLFGLEADELGGPGPLVGGLVLSAWAVGLLALAAVLLDRRDA
;
A
#
# COMPACT_ATOMS: atom_id res chain seq x y z
N MET A 1 -14.18 7.50 -26.59
CA MET A 1 -13.83 6.21 -25.97
C MET A 1 -13.04 6.30 -24.65
N LYS A 2 -11.84 6.89 -24.59
CA LYS A 2 -10.99 6.91 -23.35
C LYS A 2 -11.69 7.41 -22.07
N ARG A 3 -12.49 8.48 -22.14
CA ARG A 3 -13.20 9.06 -20.98
C ARG A 3 -14.33 8.17 -20.44
N ALA A 4 -15.05 7.47 -21.32
CA ALA A 4 -16.13 6.56 -20.92
C ALA A 4 -15.55 5.32 -20.20
N TYR A 5 -14.41 4.82 -20.67
CA TYR A 5 -13.69 3.71 -20.06
C TYR A 5 -13.18 4.06 -18.65
N LEU A 6 -12.50 5.20 -18.48
CA LEU A 6 -12.05 5.64 -17.15
C LEU A 6 -13.22 5.80 -16.17
N ARG A 7 -14.35 6.36 -16.62
CA ARG A 7 -15.56 6.49 -15.78
C ARG A 7 -16.13 5.14 -15.36
N ALA A 8 -16.12 4.15 -16.24
CA ALA A 8 -16.57 2.80 -15.92
C ALA A 8 -15.65 2.15 -14.87
N GLU A 9 -14.33 2.29 -15.01
CA GLU A 9 -13.34 1.75 -14.07
C GLU A 9 -13.46 2.40 -12.68
N VAL A 10 -13.59 3.74 -12.63
CA VAL A 10 -13.83 4.48 -11.38
C VAL A 10 -15.13 4.01 -10.73
N ARG A 11 -16.21 3.88 -11.50
CA ARG A 11 -17.50 3.43 -10.95
C ARG A 11 -17.38 2.01 -10.39
N LYS A 12 -16.74 1.08 -11.12
CA LYS A 12 -16.49 -0.28 -10.66
C LYS A 12 -15.73 -0.28 -9.32
N PHE A 13 -14.63 0.46 -9.25
CA PHE A 13 -13.81 0.59 -8.05
C PHE A 13 -14.62 1.10 -6.84
N LEU A 14 -15.44 2.13 -7.04
CA LEU A 14 -16.29 2.71 -6.00
C LEU A 14 -17.50 1.86 -5.63
N THR A 15 -17.94 0.93 -6.48
CA THR A 15 -19.07 0.04 -6.18
C THR A 15 -18.67 -1.26 -5.47
N LEU A 16 -17.38 -1.59 -5.44
CA LEU A 16 -16.87 -2.80 -4.79
C LEU A 16 -16.97 -2.67 -3.26
N ARG A 17 -17.63 -3.64 -2.61
CA ARG A 17 -17.73 -3.70 -1.14
C ARG A 17 -16.35 -3.81 -0.48
N SER A 18 -15.43 -4.56 -1.10
CA SER A 18 -14.06 -4.71 -0.60
C SER A 18 -13.31 -3.37 -0.54
N THR A 19 -13.56 -2.45 -1.47
CA THR A 19 -12.98 -1.10 -1.44
C THR A 19 -13.36 -0.36 -0.16
N TRP A 20 -14.64 -0.38 0.20
CA TRP A 20 -15.16 0.31 1.40
C TRP A 20 -14.78 -0.40 2.69
N ILE A 21 -14.76 -1.73 2.72
CA ILE A 21 -14.29 -2.50 3.88
C ILE A 21 -12.81 -2.20 4.12
N ALA A 22 -11.98 -2.25 3.07
CA ALA A 22 -10.56 -1.93 3.18
C ALA A 22 -10.33 -0.47 3.62
N LEU A 23 -11.13 0.47 3.12
CA LEU A 23 -11.07 1.86 3.55
C LEU A 23 -11.45 2.03 5.02
N GLY A 24 -12.53 1.37 5.46
CA GLY A 24 -12.99 1.40 6.84
C GLY A 24 -11.97 0.79 7.79
N VAL A 25 -11.52 -0.44 7.50
CA VAL A 25 -10.55 -1.15 8.34
C VAL A 25 -9.19 -0.45 8.33
N GLY A 26 -8.67 -0.08 7.16
CA GLY A 26 -7.38 0.60 7.03
C GLY A 26 -7.40 1.99 7.63
N GLY A 27 -8.45 2.78 7.37
CA GLY A 27 -8.60 4.15 7.89
C GLY A 27 -8.87 4.20 9.39
N LEU A 28 -9.86 3.45 9.88
CA LEU A 28 -10.16 3.41 11.32
C LEU A 28 -9.05 2.73 12.10
N GLY A 29 -8.48 1.65 11.56
CA GLY A 29 -7.33 0.98 12.17
C GLY A 29 -6.13 1.92 12.31
N SER A 30 -5.84 2.71 11.28
CA SER A 30 -4.78 3.74 11.30
C SER A 30 -5.01 4.80 12.37
N LEU A 31 -6.24 5.32 12.48
CA LEU A 31 -6.60 6.30 13.49
C LEU A 31 -6.54 5.70 14.89
N ALA A 32 -7.08 4.49 15.09
CA ALA A 32 -7.04 3.80 16.38
C ALA A 32 -5.60 3.54 16.86
N LEU A 33 -4.73 3.06 15.96
CA LEU A 33 -3.30 2.88 16.26
C LEU A 33 -2.62 4.22 16.57
N THR A 34 -2.97 5.29 15.86
CA THR A 34 -2.43 6.62 16.14
C THR A 34 -2.85 7.13 17.52
N VAL A 35 -4.13 6.95 17.89
CA VAL A 35 -4.63 7.29 19.23
C VAL A 35 -3.88 6.49 20.29
N LEU A 36 -3.75 5.17 20.12
CA LEU A 36 -3.00 4.32 21.05
C LEU A 36 -1.55 4.80 21.22
N ASN A 37 -0.83 5.02 20.12
CA ASN A 37 0.56 5.50 20.17
C ASN A 37 0.66 6.88 20.81
N ALA A 38 -0.24 7.81 20.48
CA ALA A 38 -0.24 9.14 21.08
C ALA A 38 -0.52 9.11 22.58
N LEU A 39 -1.39 8.20 23.05
CA LEU A 39 -1.62 7.99 24.47
C LEU A 39 -0.39 7.41 25.16
N THR A 40 0.31 6.46 24.54
CA THR A 40 1.59 5.91 25.07
C THR A 40 2.65 6.99 25.19
N VAL A 41 2.84 7.81 24.16
CA VAL A 41 3.80 8.94 24.17
C VAL A 41 3.40 9.97 25.24
N ARG A 42 2.10 10.28 25.36
CA ARG A 42 1.60 11.22 26.37
C ARG A 42 1.89 10.73 27.79
N GLN A 43 1.68 9.44 28.07
CA GLN A 43 1.98 8.87 29.39
C GLN A 43 3.47 8.96 29.71
N ALA A 44 4.34 8.59 28.77
CA ALA A 44 5.79 8.69 28.94
C ALA A 44 6.28 10.14 29.14
N LEU A 45 5.63 11.13 28.49
CA LEU A 45 5.92 12.55 28.75
C LEU A 45 5.53 12.99 30.16
N ILE A 46 4.43 12.47 30.71
CA ILE A 46 3.96 12.79 32.06
C ILE A 46 4.83 12.11 33.13
N THR A 47 5.23 10.86 32.91
CA THR A 47 6.06 10.09 33.86
C THR A 47 7.55 10.42 33.75
N GLY A 48 7.97 11.13 32.68
CA GLY A 48 9.38 11.45 32.42
C GLY A 48 10.17 10.29 31.79
N GLU A 49 9.52 9.18 31.45
CA GLU A 49 10.14 7.97 30.87
C GLU A 49 10.33 8.07 29.35
N VAL A 50 10.88 9.18 28.86
CA VAL A 50 11.05 9.44 27.42
C VAL A 50 12.19 8.65 26.78
N ALA A 51 13.08 8.05 27.57
CA ALA A 51 14.28 7.33 27.08
C ALA A 51 13.95 6.12 26.20
N ASN A 52 12.77 5.52 26.36
CA ASN A 52 12.33 4.35 25.58
C ASN A 52 11.53 4.72 24.31
N LEU A 53 11.32 6.02 24.05
CA LEU A 53 10.57 6.46 22.88
C LEU A 53 11.52 6.77 21.72
N ALA A 54 11.16 6.32 20.52
CA ALA A 54 11.89 6.65 19.30
C ALA A 54 11.77 8.14 18.93
N SER A 55 10.62 8.77 19.23
CA SER A 55 10.39 10.20 19.05
C SER A 55 9.21 10.65 19.92
N THR A 56 9.26 11.89 20.39
CA THR A 56 8.16 12.56 21.09
C THR A 56 7.34 13.46 20.16
N SER A 57 7.73 13.58 18.89
CA SER A 57 7.07 14.48 17.95
C SER A 57 5.68 13.95 17.56
N PRO A 58 4.65 14.82 17.48
CA PRO A 58 3.33 14.42 17.00
C PRO A 58 3.37 13.86 15.57
N PHE A 59 4.23 14.38 14.70
CA PHE A 59 4.37 13.88 13.32
C PHE A 59 4.93 12.45 13.28
N ASP A 60 6.03 12.16 13.97
CA ASP A 60 6.62 10.82 13.95
C ASP A 60 5.71 9.77 14.60
N THR A 61 4.96 10.19 15.62
CA THR A 61 3.92 9.37 16.26
C THR A 61 2.81 9.00 15.26
N ALA A 62 2.35 9.97 14.47
CA ALA A 62 1.33 9.75 13.43
C ALA A 62 1.86 9.03 12.19
N GLN A 63 3.16 9.12 11.90
CA GLN A 63 3.80 8.51 10.74
C GLN A 63 4.07 7.01 10.95
N SER A 64 4.43 6.61 12.16
CA SER A 64 4.78 5.22 12.52
C SER A 64 3.57 4.31 12.72
N ALA A 65 2.48 4.84 13.28
CA ALA A 65 1.29 4.06 13.64
C ALA A 65 0.51 3.42 12.46
N PRO A 66 0.27 4.11 11.33
CA PRO A 66 -0.66 3.63 10.31
C PRO A 66 0.00 2.78 9.22
N ALA A 67 1.33 2.59 9.25
CA ALA A 67 2.08 1.95 8.17
C ALA A 67 1.54 0.56 7.79
N ILE A 68 1.24 -0.30 8.77
CA ILE A 68 0.72 -1.66 8.53
C ILE A 68 -0.71 -1.59 7.99
N ALA A 69 -1.60 -0.86 8.68
CA ALA A 69 -3.02 -0.78 8.32
C ALA A 69 -3.25 -0.20 6.91
N LEU A 70 -2.47 0.83 6.52
CA LEU A 70 -2.54 1.42 5.18
C LEU A 70 -1.91 0.53 4.10
N THR A 71 -0.93 -0.30 4.46
CA THR A 71 -0.38 -1.30 3.52
C THR A 71 -1.42 -2.37 3.20
N VAL A 72 -2.16 -2.85 4.20
CA VAL A 72 -3.28 -3.79 3.98
C VAL A 72 -4.33 -3.18 3.06
N LEU A 73 -4.72 -1.93 3.31
CA LEU A 73 -5.66 -1.21 2.43
C LEU A 73 -5.16 -1.17 0.99
N ALA A 74 -3.91 -0.76 0.78
CA ALA A 74 -3.30 -0.67 -0.55
C ALA A 74 -3.27 -2.02 -1.27
N VAL A 75 -2.90 -3.09 -0.56
CA VAL A 75 -2.87 -4.46 -1.09
C VAL A 75 -4.27 -4.93 -1.46
N VAL A 76 -5.28 -4.73 -0.61
CA VAL A 76 -6.66 -5.12 -0.90
C VAL A 76 -7.21 -4.39 -2.10
N TRP A 77 -6.94 -3.09 -2.24
CA TRP A 77 -7.35 -2.33 -3.43
C TRP A 77 -6.68 -2.81 -4.71
N GLY A 78 -5.37 -3.09 -4.64
CA GLY A 78 -4.65 -3.72 -5.74
C GLY A 78 -5.25 -5.05 -6.16
N ALA A 79 -5.45 -5.94 -5.17
CA ALA A 79 -5.95 -7.28 -5.39
C ALA A 79 -7.39 -7.28 -5.92
N ALA A 80 -8.31 -6.54 -5.29
CA ALA A 80 -9.72 -6.48 -5.68
C ALA A 80 -9.92 -5.88 -7.09
N SER A 81 -9.06 -4.94 -7.51
CA SER A 81 -9.15 -4.33 -8.83
C SER A 81 -8.93 -5.33 -9.98
N SER A 82 -8.03 -6.30 -9.80
CA SER A 82 -7.78 -7.40 -10.72
C SER A 82 -8.66 -8.61 -10.44
N GLY A 83 -8.89 -8.93 -9.15
CA GLY A 83 -9.65 -10.08 -8.66
C GLY A 83 -11.10 -10.10 -9.11
N ALA A 84 -11.74 -8.93 -9.23
CA ALA A 84 -13.11 -8.80 -9.75
C ALA A 84 -13.31 -9.32 -11.19
N GLU A 85 -12.22 -9.58 -11.93
CA GLU A 85 -12.27 -10.19 -13.27
C GLU A 85 -12.15 -11.72 -13.23
N TYR A 86 -11.61 -12.28 -12.14
CA TYR A 86 -11.41 -13.71 -11.93
C TYR A 86 -12.47 -14.34 -11.00
N ALA A 87 -13.09 -13.56 -10.10
CA ALA A 87 -14.14 -14.04 -9.20
C ALA A 87 -15.41 -14.55 -9.92
N ALA A 88 -15.65 -14.08 -11.16
CA ALA A 88 -16.73 -14.59 -12.01
C ALA A 88 -16.48 -16.00 -12.56
N GLU A 89 -15.29 -16.57 -12.35
CA GLU A 89 -14.89 -17.91 -12.79
C GLU A 89 -15.13 -18.98 -11.71
N GLN A 90 -15.28 -18.60 -10.43
CA GLN A 90 -15.29 -19.54 -9.30
C GLN A 90 -16.65 -19.82 -8.65
N VAL A 91 -17.71 -19.06 -8.94
CA VAL A 91 -19.04 -19.25 -8.31
C VAL A 91 -20.11 -19.50 -9.38
N ASP A 92 -20.44 -20.78 -9.55
CA ASP A 92 -21.64 -21.37 -10.17
C ASP A 92 -21.95 -21.19 -11.68
N GLY A 93 -21.75 -22.29 -12.43
CA GLY A 93 -22.53 -22.61 -13.65
C GLY A 93 -21.75 -22.77 -14.97
N PRO A 94 -22.20 -23.63 -15.91
CA PRO A 94 -21.53 -23.96 -17.19
C PRO A 94 -21.62 -22.82 -18.24
N GLY A 95 -21.38 -21.58 -17.83
CA GLY A 95 -21.52 -20.38 -18.66
C GLY A 95 -20.71 -19.19 -18.17
N GLY A 96 -19.57 -19.41 -17.48
CA GLY A 96 -18.65 -18.40 -16.97
C GLY A 96 -18.12 -17.48 -18.07
N ARG A 97 -18.86 -16.39 -18.34
CA ARG A 97 -18.62 -15.45 -19.46
C ARG A 97 -18.02 -14.11 -19.02
N GLY A 98 -17.48 -13.99 -17.80
CA GLY A 98 -16.89 -12.73 -17.32
C GLY A 98 -15.60 -12.34 -18.05
N ILE A 99 -14.70 -13.32 -18.25
CA ILE A 99 -13.47 -13.14 -19.03
C ILE A 99 -13.81 -12.98 -20.51
N THR A 100 -14.67 -13.82 -21.09
CA THR A 100 -15.00 -13.72 -22.52
C THR A 100 -15.74 -12.43 -22.89
N THR A 101 -16.63 -11.87 -22.06
CA THR A 101 -17.26 -10.57 -22.37
C THR A 101 -16.31 -9.38 -22.29
N THR A 102 -15.35 -9.40 -21.36
CA THR A 102 -14.31 -8.34 -21.27
C THR A 102 -13.25 -8.50 -22.36
N LEU A 103 -12.87 -9.75 -22.68
CA LEU A 103 -11.88 -10.07 -23.70
C LEU A 103 -12.40 -9.92 -25.13
N LEU A 104 -13.70 -10.12 -25.39
CA LEU A 104 -14.33 -9.89 -26.69
C LEU A 104 -14.52 -8.39 -26.99
N ALA A 105 -14.47 -7.51 -25.98
CA ALA A 105 -14.78 -6.08 -26.13
C ALA A 105 -13.55 -5.17 -26.23
N LEU A 106 -12.34 -5.61 -25.85
CA LEU A 106 -11.19 -4.71 -25.66
C LEU A 106 -9.91 -5.17 -26.41
N PRO A 107 -9.65 -4.66 -27.62
CA PRO A 107 -8.46 -5.01 -28.42
C PRO A 107 -7.12 -4.46 -27.88
N HIS A 108 -7.07 -3.79 -26.72
CA HIS A 108 -5.85 -3.13 -26.20
C HIS A 108 -5.59 -3.41 -24.71
N ARG A 109 -5.29 -4.67 -24.38
CA ARG A 109 -5.11 -5.22 -23.02
C ARG A 109 -4.03 -4.53 -22.19
N ARG A 110 -2.90 -4.15 -22.81
CA ARG A 110 -1.81 -3.43 -22.13
C ARG A 110 -2.23 -2.04 -21.63
N ARG A 111 -3.03 -1.31 -22.42
CA ARG A 111 -3.54 0.02 -22.05
C ARG A 111 -4.56 -0.05 -20.92
N LEU A 112 -5.35 -1.12 -20.88
CA LEU A 112 -6.29 -1.43 -19.80
C LEU A 112 -5.54 -1.59 -18.47
N LEU A 113 -4.55 -2.49 -18.44
CA LEU A 113 -3.74 -2.76 -17.26
C LEU A 113 -3.01 -1.51 -16.75
N ALA A 114 -2.43 -0.72 -17.66
CA ALA A 114 -1.76 0.53 -17.30
C ALA A 114 -2.74 1.57 -16.71
N THR A 115 -3.94 1.70 -17.28
CA THR A 115 -4.94 2.65 -16.77
C THR A 115 -5.45 2.24 -15.40
N LYS A 116 -5.70 0.94 -15.19
CA LYS A 116 -6.09 0.39 -13.89
C LYS A 116 -4.98 0.59 -12.86
N ALA A 117 -3.74 0.29 -13.21
CA ALA A 117 -2.58 0.52 -12.35
C ALA A 117 -2.48 1.99 -11.92
N LEU A 118 -2.63 2.95 -12.86
CA LEU A 118 -2.61 4.38 -12.54
C LEU A 118 -3.76 4.80 -11.63
N LEU A 119 -4.97 4.27 -11.86
CA LEU A 119 -6.15 4.57 -11.04
C LEU A 119 -5.97 4.07 -9.60
N VAL A 120 -5.55 2.82 -9.45
CA VAL A 120 -5.36 2.20 -8.13
C VAL A 120 -4.18 2.83 -7.39
N ALA A 121 -3.06 3.07 -8.08
CA ALA A 121 -1.90 3.76 -7.52
C ALA A 121 -2.28 5.16 -7.04
N GLY A 122 -2.97 5.94 -7.88
CA GLY A 122 -3.41 7.29 -7.55
C GLY A 122 -4.39 7.31 -6.38
N ALA A 123 -5.38 6.42 -6.37
CA ALA A 123 -6.34 6.30 -5.27
C ALA A 123 -5.63 5.95 -3.96
N ALA A 124 -4.78 4.92 -3.95
CA ALA A 124 -4.04 4.49 -2.76
C ALA A 124 -3.12 5.60 -2.22
N ALA A 125 -2.41 6.32 -3.10
CA ALA A 125 -1.58 7.46 -2.72
C ALA A 125 -2.41 8.56 -2.07
N VAL A 126 -3.47 9.04 -2.73
CA VAL A 126 -4.28 10.16 -2.24
C VAL A 126 -4.95 9.80 -0.92
N VAL A 127 -5.58 8.64 -0.83
CA VAL A 127 -6.27 8.20 0.39
C VAL A 127 -5.28 7.97 1.53
N GLY A 128 -4.13 7.33 1.27
CA GLY A 128 -3.09 7.16 2.28
C GLY A 128 -2.56 8.50 2.82
N MET A 129 -2.34 9.49 1.94
CA MET A 129 -1.94 10.84 2.34
C MET A 129 -3.03 11.53 3.18
N LEU A 130 -4.30 11.44 2.79
CA LEU A 130 -5.41 12.03 3.55
C LEU A 130 -5.55 11.40 4.94
N ILE A 131 -5.42 10.07 5.05
CA ILE A 131 -5.46 9.37 6.33
C ILE A 131 -4.26 9.75 7.19
N LEU A 132 -3.05 9.88 6.62
CA LEU A 132 -1.88 10.37 7.36
C LEU A 132 -2.09 11.79 7.91
N VAL A 133 -2.66 12.69 7.11
CA VAL A 133 -2.97 14.06 7.57
C VAL A 133 -3.99 14.03 8.71
N ALA A 134 -5.01 13.17 8.62
CA ALA A 134 -5.97 12.97 9.70
C ALA A 134 -5.29 12.42 10.97
N CYS A 135 -4.41 11.42 10.83
CA CYS A 135 -3.63 10.87 11.94
C CYS A 135 -2.75 11.94 12.59
N TRP A 136 -2.08 12.79 11.80
CA TRP A 136 -1.25 13.88 12.31
C TRP A 136 -2.07 14.91 13.08
N ALA A 137 -3.26 15.28 12.58
CA ALA A 137 -4.17 16.16 13.29
C ALA A 137 -4.64 15.55 14.63
N THR A 138 -4.97 14.26 14.64
CA THR A 138 -5.33 13.52 15.86
C THR A 138 -4.19 13.46 16.87
N ALA A 139 -2.97 13.15 16.43
CA ALA A 139 -1.79 13.10 17.29
C ALA A 139 -1.50 14.48 17.91
N ARG A 140 -1.57 15.56 17.12
CA ARG A 140 -1.40 16.93 17.62
C ARG A 140 -2.45 17.33 18.65
N GLY A 141 -3.70 16.92 18.48
CA GLY A 141 -4.75 17.17 19.46
C GLY A 141 -4.54 16.42 20.78
N LEU A 142 -3.96 15.22 20.73
CA LEU A 142 -3.70 14.39 21.92
C LEU A 142 -2.38 14.71 22.63
N LEU A 143 -1.44 15.37 21.94
CA LEU A 143 -0.11 15.73 22.44
C LEU A 143 0.11 17.25 22.45
N PRO A 144 -0.73 18.06 23.13
CA PRO A 144 -0.63 19.52 23.08
C PRO A 144 0.65 20.08 23.71
N ALA A 145 1.28 19.33 24.62
CA ALA A 145 2.53 19.71 25.28
C ALA A 145 3.79 19.21 24.54
N ALA A 146 3.64 18.37 23.51
CA ALA A 146 4.78 17.86 22.76
C ALA A 146 5.25 18.88 21.72
N ALA A 147 6.55 19.16 21.71
CA ALA A 147 7.14 20.00 20.67
C ALA A 147 7.16 19.27 19.33
N GLU A 148 6.70 19.94 18.27
CA GLU A 148 6.92 19.44 16.91
C GLU A 148 8.40 19.61 16.54
N THR A 149 9.11 18.51 16.35
CA THR A 149 10.53 18.52 15.97
C THR A 149 10.72 18.44 14.46
N VAL A 150 9.68 18.04 13.70
CA VAL A 150 9.76 17.84 12.25
C VAL A 150 9.35 19.11 11.50
N PRO A 151 10.25 19.73 10.71
CA PRO A 151 9.89 20.88 9.89
C PRO A 151 8.81 20.56 8.85
N THR A 152 7.91 21.49 8.59
CA THR A 152 6.76 21.30 7.66
C THR A 152 7.18 20.81 6.27
N GLY A 153 8.30 21.32 5.73
CA GLY A 153 8.81 20.86 4.42
C GLY A 153 9.25 19.39 4.44
N GLN A 154 9.86 18.93 5.52
CA GLN A 154 10.24 17.52 5.68
C GLN A 154 9.02 16.63 5.92
N ALA A 155 8.03 17.12 6.68
CA ALA A 155 6.75 16.44 6.90
C ALA A 155 6.02 16.19 5.57
N LEU A 156 5.89 17.21 4.71
CA LEU A 156 5.28 17.08 3.39
C LEU A 156 6.03 16.08 2.50
N ALA A 157 7.36 16.13 2.48
CA ALA A 157 8.16 15.19 1.73
C ALA A 157 8.03 13.74 2.25
N ARG A 158 7.87 13.54 3.56
CA ARG A 158 7.63 12.23 4.18
C ARG A 158 6.23 11.71 3.84
N VAL A 159 5.19 12.54 3.91
CA VAL A 159 3.82 12.17 3.50
C VAL A 159 3.76 11.81 2.01
N ALA A 160 4.41 12.59 1.15
CA ALA A 160 4.47 12.31 -0.28
C ALA A 160 5.15 10.96 -0.57
N ARG A 161 6.28 10.69 0.11
CA ARG A 161 7.01 9.40 0.00
C ARG A 161 6.18 8.22 0.49
N SER A 162 5.47 8.34 1.61
CA SER A 162 4.57 7.30 2.11
C SER A 162 3.41 7.02 1.14
N GLY A 163 2.84 8.05 0.53
CA GLY A 163 1.84 7.87 -0.54
C GLY A 163 2.41 7.12 -1.75
N GLY A 164 3.64 7.42 -2.14
CA GLY A 164 4.35 6.68 -3.19
C GLY A 164 4.59 5.20 -2.84
N TYR A 165 4.89 4.91 -1.57
CA TYR A 165 5.00 3.53 -1.08
C TYR A 165 3.68 2.75 -1.26
N TRP A 166 2.56 3.30 -0.78
CA TRP A 166 1.26 2.62 -0.90
C TRP A 166 0.79 2.49 -2.34
N ALA A 167 1.08 3.47 -3.19
CA ALA A 167 0.87 3.35 -4.63
C ALA A 167 1.64 2.16 -5.22
N GLY A 168 2.93 2.03 -4.90
CA GLY A 168 3.76 0.91 -5.36
C GLY A 168 3.24 -0.44 -4.88
N MET A 169 2.90 -0.56 -3.60
CA MET A 169 2.35 -1.80 -3.02
C MET A 169 1.01 -2.20 -3.67
N ALA A 170 0.13 -1.23 -3.94
CA ALA A 170 -1.14 -1.50 -4.61
C ALA A 170 -0.93 -2.01 -6.06
N VAL A 171 0.05 -1.44 -6.77
CA VAL A 171 0.42 -1.90 -8.12
C VAL A 171 1.03 -3.30 -8.10
N ILE A 172 1.90 -3.59 -7.14
CA ILE A 172 2.49 -4.93 -6.95
C ILE A 172 1.39 -5.96 -6.68
N ALA A 173 0.46 -5.65 -5.77
CA ALA A 173 -0.69 -6.52 -5.48
C ALA A 173 -1.53 -6.78 -6.74
N LEU A 174 -1.86 -5.73 -7.50
CA LEU A 174 -2.59 -5.82 -8.76
C LEU A 174 -1.88 -6.74 -9.77
N ALA A 175 -0.56 -6.58 -9.93
CA ALA A 175 0.24 -7.38 -10.85
C ALA A 175 0.32 -8.85 -10.41
N LEU A 176 0.53 -9.11 -9.11
CA LEU A 176 0.54 -10.46 -8.56
C LEU A 176 -0.83 -11.14 -8.69
N THR A 177 -1.94 -10.44 -8.48
CA THR A 177 -3.29 -10.99 -8.74
C THR A 177 -3.47 -11.37 -10.20
N ALA A 178 -3.00 -10.52 -11.13
CA ALA A 178 -3.07 -10.83 -12.56
C ALA A 178 -2.20 -12.04 -12.95
N LEU A 179 -1.04 -12.22 -12.31
CA LEU A 179 -0.15 -13.35 -12.54
C LEU A 179 -0.70 -14.66 -11.95
N ALA A 180 -1.17 -14.60 -10.70
CA ALA A 180 -1.66 -15.75 -9.94
C ALA A 180 -3.10 -16.15 -10.30
N ARG A 181 -3.87 -15.27 -10.96
CA ARG A 181 -5.32 -15.43 -11.20
C ARG A 181 -6.10 -15.71 -9.91
N SER A 182 -5.61 -15.19 -8.80
CA SER A 182 -6.20 -15.38 -7.47
C SER A 182 -6.04 -14.10 -6.67
N GLU A 183 -7.13 -13.65 -6.06
CA GLU A 183 -7.13 -12.52 -5.13
C GLU A 183 -6.47 -12.89 -3.79
N VAL A 184 -6.62 -14.15 -3.38
CA VAL A 184 -6.18 -14.65 -2.06
C VAL A 184 -4.66 -14.74 -1.98
N VAL A 185 -3.99 -15.20 -3.04
CA VAL A 185 -2.53 -15.39 -3.06
C VAL A 185 -1.76 -14.10 -2.70
N PRO A 186 -1.96 -12.96 -3.40
CA PRO A 186 -1.25 -11.72 -3.06
C PRO A 186 -1.70 -11.12 -1.73
N LEU A 187 -2.97 -11.29 -1.34
CA LEU A 187 -3.42 -10.88 -0.01
C LEU A 187 -2.64 -11.59 1.08
N VAL A 188 -2.60 -12.93 1.05
CA VAL A 188 -1.87 -13.72 2.04
C VAL A 188 -0.39 -13.36 2.01
N LEU A 189 0.24 -13.36 0.84
CA LEU A 189 1.67 -13.10 0.70
C LEU A 189 2.06 -11.72 1.25
N LEU A 190 1.37 -10.67 0.83
CA LEU A 190 1.75 -9.29 1.17
C LEU A 190 1.28 -8.88 2.56
N VAL A 191 0.10 -9.32 3.02
CA VAL A 191 -0.39 -9.01 4.37
C VAL A 191 0.43 -9.76 5.42
N VAL A 192 0.72 -11.05 5.22
CA VAL A 192 1.60 -11.81 6.12
C VAL A 192 2.99 -11.19 6.15
N ASN A 193 3.53 -10.79 5.00
CA ASN A 193 4.85 -10.15 4.97
C ASN A 193 4.87 -8.74 5.61
N SER A 194 3.74 -8.04 5.61
CA SER A 194 3.58 -6.72 6.25
C SER A 194 3.19 -6.81 7.74
N SER A 195 3.08 -8.02 8.30
CA SER A 195 2.71 -8.24 9.70
C SER A 195 3.89 -8.01 10.66
N LEU A 196 3.62 -8.07 11.98
CA LEU A 196 4.59 -7.78 13.06
C LEU A 196 5.90 -8.57 12.98
N VAL A 197 5.90 -9.73 12.32
CA VAL A 197 7.10 -10.50 11.98
C VAL A 197 7.26 -10.47 10.46
N SER A 198 7.90 -9.42 9.94
CA SER A 198 8.14 -9.31 8.50
C SER A 198 9.08 -10.43 8.04
N VAL A 199 8.57 -11.27 7.13
CA VAL A 199 9.34 -12.37 6.53
C VAL A 199 10.56 -11.83 5.82
N SER A 200 10.45 -10.68 5.15
CA SER A 200 11.58 -9.98 4.53
C SER A 200 12.65 -9.58 5.56
N LEU A 201 12.26 -9.09 6.76
CA LEU A 201 13.24 -8.72 7.80
C LEU A 201 13.95 -9.93 8.40
N LEU A 202 13.23 -11.04 8.58
CA LEU A 202 13.84 -12.31 8.98
C LEU A 202 14.76 -12.84 7.87
N ALA A 203 14.34 -12.70 6.61
CA ALA A 203 15.13 -13.14 5.47
C ALA A 203 16.42 -12.33 5.32
N ILE A 204 16.47 -11.03 5.70
CA ILE A 204 17.71 -10.24 5.68
C ILE A 204 18.79 -10.84 6.57
N ARG A 205 18.41 -11.46 7.71
CA ARG A 205 19.36 -12.12 8.62
C ARG A 205 20.01 -13.35 8.01
N VAL A 206 19.36 -13.99 7.04
CA VAL A 206 19.84 -15.21 6.38
C VAL A 206 20.40 -14.92 4.98
N LEU A 207 19.83 -13.94 4.29
CA LEU A 207 20.09 -13.62 2.90
C LEU A 207 20.23 -12.10 2.72
N PRO A 208 21.46 -11.57 2.56
CA PRO A 208 21.70 -10.14 2.38
C PRO A 208 20.96 -9.51 1.18
N ALA A 209 20.60 -10.34 0.18
CA ALA A 209 19.82 -9.91 -0.97
C ALA A 209 18.37 -9.52 -0.63
N ALA A 210 17.81 -10.00 0.48
CA ALA A 210 16.44 -9.70 0.90
C ALA A 210 16.21 -8.20 1.20
N ARG A 211 17.28 -7.41 1.40
CA ARG A 211 17.19 -5.94 1.53
C ARG A 211 16.64 -5.24 0.28
N TRP A 212 16.63 -5.93 -0.86
CA TRP A 212 16.10 -5.43 -2.14
C TRP A 212 14.67 -5.89 -2.44
N LEU A 213 14.04 -6.62 -1.51
CA LEU A 213 12.60 -6.91 -1.59
C LEU A 213 11.79 -5.61 -1.49
N PRO A 214 10.61 -5.53 -2.13
CA PRO A 214 9.87 -4.27 -2.29
C PRO A 214 9.49 -3.62 -0.96
N ASP A 215 9.09 -4.40 0.05
CA ASP A 215 8.75 -3.90 1.38
C ASP A 215 9.99 -3.47 2.17
N ALA A 216 11.04 -4.30 2.16
CA ALA A 216 12.28 -4.06 2.88
C ALA A 216 13.07 -2.87 2.32
N ALA A 217 13.15 -2.75 1.00
CA ALA A 217 13.84 -1.65 0.33
C ALA A 217 13.13 -0.32 0.57
N ALA A 218 11.80 -0.34 0.61
CA ALA A 218 10.98 0.86 0.64
C ALA A 218 10.60 1.32 2.06
N ARG A 219 10.96 0.56 3.11
CA ARG A 219 10.72 0.94 4.53
C ARG A 219 11.27 2.32 4.89
N ASN A 220 12.40 2.71 4.31
CA ASN A 220 13.05 4.00 4.57
C ASN A 220 12.28 5.19 3.94
N LEU A 221 11.28 4.94 3.08
CA LEU A 221 10.39 6.00 2.58
C LEU A 221 9.60 6.67 3.71
N PHE A 222 9.30 5.93 4.79
CA PHE A 222 8.61 6.45 5.96
C PHE A 222 9.45 7.41 6.81
N GLY A 223 10.75 7.56 6.52
CA GLY A 223 11.62 8.48 7.24
C GLY A 223 12.12 7.95 8.58
N LEU A 224 11.93 6.65 8.84
CA LEU A 224 12.77 5.93 9.80
C LEU A 224 14.22 6.08 9.31
N GLU A 225 15.12 6.50 10.19
CA GLU A 225 16.55 6.58 9.86
C GLU A 225 17.02 5.22 9.33
N ALA A 226 18.09 5.23 8.52
CA ALA A 226 18.64 4.00 7.95
C ALA A 226 19.04 3.05 9.08
N ASP A 227 18.09 2.20 9.44
CA ASP A 227 18.12 1.29 10.57
C ASP A 227 19.32 0.34 10.44
N GLU A 228 19.82 -0.16 11.57
CA GLU A 228 21.04 -0.99 11.73
C GLU A 228 21.10 -2.19 10.78
N LEU A 229 19.94 -2.57 10.23
CA LEU A 229 19.74 -3.62 9.22
C LEU A 229 20.19 -3.26 7.78
N GLY A 230 20.73 -2.05 7.52
CA GLY A 230 21.49 -1.76 6.29
C GLY A 230 20.68 -1.61 4.98
N GLY A 231 19.46 -1.09 5.08
CA GLY A 231 18.57 -0.87 3.91
C GLY A 231 18.96 0.34 3.05
N PRO A 232 18.62 0.36 1.75
CA PRO A 232 18.93 1.48 0.85
C PRO A 232 18.24 2.78 1.31
N GLY A 233 18.87 3.93 1.06
CA GLY A 233 18.29 5.24 1.39
C GLY A 233 16.95 5.49 0.69
N PRO A 234 16.15 6.48 1.15
CA PRO A 234 14.75 6.64 0.72
C PRO A 234 14.55 6.74 -0.80
N LEU A 235 15.46 7.45 -1.50
CA LEU A 235 15.41 7.58 -2.95
C LEU A 235 15.65 6.24 -3.66
N VAL A 236 16.68 5.51 -3.24
CA VAL A 236 17.04 4.21 -3.81
C VAL A 236 15.94 3.18 -3.50
N GLY A 237 15.40 3.18 -2.29
CA GLY A 237 14.27 2.33 -1.90
C GLY A 237 13.02 2.58 -2.77
N GLY A 238 12.70 3.85 -3.04
CA GLY A 238 11.60 4.23 -3.95
C GLY A 238 11.83 3.78 -5.40
N LEU A 239 13.07 3.87 -5.90
CA LEU A 239 13.43 3.37 -7.23
C LEU A 239 13.29 1.85 -7.32
N VAL A 240 13.74 1.12 -6.30
CA VAL A 240 13.62 -0.34 -6.23
C VAL A 240 12.15 -0.77 -6.22
N LEU A 241 11.32 -0.11 -5.40
CA LEU A 241 9.88 -0.37 -5.38
C LEU A 241 9.23 -0.11 -6.74
N SER A 242 9.61 0.99 -7.39
CA SER A 242 9.11 1.34 -8.72
C SER A 242 9.55 0.31 -9.77
N ALA A 243 10.80 -0.18 -9.69
CA ALA A 243 11.31 -1.22 -10.58
C ALA A 243 10.56 -2.54 -10.40
N TRP A 244 10.27 -2.94 -9.16
CA TRP A 244 9.44 -4.11 -8.87
C TRP A 244 8.02 -3.97 -9.42
N ALA A 245 7.37 -2.82 -9.17
CA ALA A 245 6.03 -2.54 -9.66
C ALA A 245 5.96 -2.59 -11.20
N VAL A 246 6.89 -1.92 -11.89
CA VAL A 246 6.95 -1.90 -13.36
C VAL A 246 7.31 -3.28 -13.91
N GLY A 247 8.28 -3.96 -13.32
CA GLY A 247 8.72 -5.29 -13.76
C GLY A 247 7.60 -6.34 -13.67
N LEU A 248 6.88 -6.38 -12.53
CA LEU A 248 5.74 -7.29 -12.35
C LEU A 248 4.57 -6.94 -13.27
N LEU A 249 4.27 -5.65 -13.47
CA LEU A 249 3.25 -5.23 -14.45
C LEU A 249 3.62 -5.62 -15.88
N ALA A 250 4.88 -5.45 -16.28
CA ALA A 250 5.36 -5.84 -17.60
C ALA A 250 5.27 -7.36 -17.79
N LEU A 251 5.68 -8.14 -16.78
CA LEU A 251 5.55 -9.59 -16.80
C LEU A 251 4.09 -10.04 -16.92
N ALA A 252 3.19 -9.42 -16.14
CA ALA A 252 1.76 -9.68 -16.22
C ALA A 252 1.21 -9.37 -17.62
N ALA A 253 1.58 -8.23 -18.21
CA ALA A 253 1.17 -7.84 -19.55
C ALA A 253 1.66 -8.85 -20.62
N VAL A 254 2.92 -9.28 -20.56
CA VAL A 254 3.48 -10.24 -21.52
C VAL A 254 2.81 -11.62 -21.40
N LEU A 255 2.57 -12.10 -20.18
CA LEU A 255 1.92 -13.39 -19.98
C LEU A 255 0.44 -13.36 -20.38
N LEU A 256 -0.26 -12.23 -20.19
CA LEU A 256 -1.61 -12.04 -20.69
C LEU A 256 -1.69 -12.07 -22.21
N ASP A 257 -0.67 -11.55 -22.91
CA ASP A 257 -0.64 -11.58 -24.37
C ASP A 257 -0.28 -12.98 -24.91
N ARG A 258 0.60 -13.72 -24.23
CA ARG A 258 1.06 -15.05 -24.69
C ARG A 258 0.07 -16.18 -24.42
N ARG A 259 -0.80 -16.05 -23.42
CA ARG A 259 -1.73 -17.11 -23.01
C ARG A 259 -3.00 -17.19 -23.87
N ASP A 260 -3.21 -16.19 -24.72
CA ASP A 260 -4.39 -16.06 -25.59
C ASP A 260 -4.05 -16.23 -27.08
N ALA A 261 -2.79 -16.57 -27.39
CA ALA A 261 -2.31 -16.97 -28.71
C ALA A 261 -2.21 -18.49 -28.79
#